data_AF-A0A6D1A8J8-F1
#
_entry.id   AF-A0A6D1A8J8-F1
#
_cell.length_a   1.000
_cell.length_b   1.000
_cell.length_c   1.000
_cell.angle_alpha   90.00
_cell.angle_beta   90.00
_cell.angle_gamma   90.00
#
_symmetry.space_group_name_H-M   'P 1'
#
loop_
_entity.id
_entity.type
_entity.pdbx_description
1 polymer ?
#
loop_
_entity_poly.entity_id
_entity_poly.type
_entity_poly.pdbx_seq_one_letter_code
_entity_poly.pdbx_strand_id
1 'polypeptide(L)' 'MTVHIKVYSDYVCPFCFVGKAAFEEAIKGKDVEVEWMP' A
#
# COMPACT_ATOMS: atom_id res chain seq x y z
N MET A 1 -6.64 4.65 -16.63
CA MET A 1 -7.16 3.31 -16.25
C MET A 1 -6.77 3.17 -14.80
N THR A 2 -7.74 3.31 -13.91
CA THR A 2 -7.49 3.28 -12.47
C THR A 2 -7.06 1.89 -12.06
N VAL A 3 -5.97 1.80 -11.29
CA VAL A 3 -5.46 0.53 -10.75
C VAL A 3 -6.00 0.37 -9.34
N HIS A 4 -6.73 -0.73 -9.09
CA HIS A 4 -7.24 -1.06 -7.75
C HIS A 4 -6.26 -2.00 -7.04
N ILE A 5 -5.82 -1.63 -5.84
CA ILE A 5 -4.83 -2.38 -5.05
C ILE A 5 -5.43 -2.69 -3.67
N LYS A 6 -5.35 -3.97 -3.26
CA LYS A 6 -5.63 -4.38 -1.88
C LYS A 6 -4.32 -4.65 -1.16
N VAL A 7 -4.09 -3.97 -0.03
CA VAL A 7 -2.88 -4.13 0.77
C VAL A 7 -3.24 -4.83 2.07
N TYR A 8 -2.74 -6.06 2.23
CA TYR A 8 -2.85 -6.80 3.48
C TYR A 8 -1.65 -6.47 4.36
N SER A 9 -1.91 -5.90 5.54
CA SER A 9 -0.86 -5.38 6.40
C SER A 9 -1.18 -5.62 7.88
N ASP A 10 -0.42 -6.51 8.50
CA ASP A 10 -0.48 -6.76 9.94
C ASP A 10 0.52 -5.86 10.69
N TYR A 11 0.13 -5.37 11.87
CA TYR A 11 0.99 -4.55 12.73
C TYR A 11 2.21 -5.30 13.27
N VAL A 12 2.14 -6.63 13.38
CA VAL A 12 3.24 -7.50 13.82
C VAL A 12 4.26 -7.70 12.71
N CYS A 13 3.90 -7.48 11.45
CA CYS A 13 4.78 -7.72 10.32
C CYS A 13 5.81 -6.58 10.17
N PRO A 14 7.11 -6.83 10.44
CA PRO A 14 8.13 -5.80 10.32
C PRO A 14 8.33 -5.34 8.87
N PHE A 15 8.07 -6.20 7.89
CA PHE A 15 8.19 -5.86 6.48
C PHE A 15 7.02 -5.02 5.97
N CYS A 16 5.81 -5.21 6.50
CA CYS A 16 4.68 -4.33 6.20
C CYS A 16 4.97 -2.91 6.67
N PHE A 17 5.57 -2.76 7.86
CA PHE A 17 5.98 -1.45 8.38
C PHE A 17 7.03 -0.77 7.48
N VAL A 18 8.09 -1.49 7.11
CA VAL A 18 9.15 -0.96 6.24
C VAL A 18 8.63 -0.64 4.83
N GLY A 19 7.80 -1.53 4.26
CA GLY A 19 7.30 -1.43 2.89
C GLY A 19 6.27 -0.32 2.69
N LYS A 20 5.56 0.09 3.75
CA LYS A 20 4.50 1.10 3.67
C LYS A 20 4.99 2.42 3.06
N ALA A 21 6.10 2.95 3.56
CA ALA A 21 6.66 4.22 3.08
C ALA A 21 7.07 4.14 1.60
N ALA A 22 7.69 3.03 1.19
CA ALA A 22 8.07 2.81 -0.19
C ALA A 22 6.85 2.69 -1.12
N PHE A 23 5.79 2.02 -0.65
CA PHE A 23 4.54 1.89 -1.40
C PHE A 23 3.84 3.24 -1.58
N GLU A 24 3.72 4.04 -0.52
CA GLU A 24 3.08 5.38 -0.56
C GLU A 24 3.78 6.32 -1.55
N GLU A 25 5.12 6.31 -1.59
CA GLU A 25 5.87 7.09 -2.59
C GLU A 25 5.71 6.52 -4.01
N ALA A 26 5.61 5.20 -4.16
CA ALA A 26 5.46 4.57 -5.48
C ALA A 26 4.11 4.84 -6.16
N ILE A 27 3.05 5.07 -5.38
CA ILE A 27 1.69 5.36 -5.89
C ILE A 27 1.42 6.86 -6.05
N LYS A 28 2.32 7.72 -5.59
CA LYS A 28 2.16 9.18 -5.62
C LYS A 28 2.01 9.69 -7.05
N GLY A 29 0.97 10.50 -7.28
CA GLY A 29 0.68 11.08 -8.60
C GLY A 29 0.17 10.09 -9.64
N LYS A 30 -0.20 8.86 -9.24
CA LYS A 30 -0.78 7.84 -10.11
C LYS A 30 -2.29 7.71 -9.85
N ASP A 31 -3.01 7.25 -10.87
CA ASP A 31 -4.43 6.92 -10.84
C ASP A 31 -4.64 5.55 -10.18
N VAL A 32 -4.64 5.52 -8.84
CA VAL A 32 -4.66 4.29 -8.02
C VAL A 32 -5.69 4.42 -6.90
N GLU A 33 -6.49 3.37 -6.70
CA GLU A 33 -7.36 3.23 -5.53
C GLU A 33 -6.82 2.13 -4.62
N VAL A 34 -6.64 2.44 -3.33
CA VAL A 34 -6.04 1.53 -2.36
C VAL A 34 -7.05 1.18 -1.27
N GLU A 35 -7.27 -0.12 -1.07
CA GLU A 35 -8.03 -0.68 0.05
C GLU A 35 -7.06 -1.36 1.03
N TRP A 36 -7.09 -0.93 2.29
CA TRP A 36 -6.24 -1.51 3.35
C TRP A 36 -7.01 -2.59 4.10
N MET A 37 -6.41 -3.78 4.13
CA MET A 37 -6.90 -4.95 4.83
C MET A 37 -6.01 -5.20 6.06
N PRO A 38 -6.59 -5.60 7.21
CA PRO A 38 -5.82 -5.97 8.39
C PRO A 38 -4.94 -7.21 8.16
#